data_AF-A0A497AS02-F1
#
_entry.id   AF-A0A497AS02-F1
#
_cell.length_a   1.000
_cell.length_b   1.000
_cell.length_c   1.000
_cell.angle_alpha   90.00
_cell.angle_beta   90.00
_cell.angle_gamma   90.00
#
_symmetry.space_group_name_H-M   'P 1'
#
loop_
_entity.id
_entity.type
_entity.pdbx_description
1 polymer ?
#
loop_
_entity_poly.entity_id
_entity_poly.type
_entity_poly.pdbx_seq_one_letter_code
_entity_poly.pdbx_strand_id
1 'polypeptide(L)' 'MGLKESARKLEEAFRVLKQQWDTTRGLWKDPVQRRFEREFWQVYEPTVYATIKQMERLAETIAQACREVK' A
#
# COMPACT_ATOMS: atom_id res chain seq x y z
N MET A 1 15.93 5.66 -9.85
CA MET A 1 15.12 4.82 -8.94
C MET A 1 14.14 4.03 -9.79
N GLY A 2 14.16 2.70 -9.68
CA GLY A 2 13.29 1.84 -10.48
C GLY A 2 11.88 1.74 -9.88
N LEU A 3 10.85 1.63 -10.71
CA LEU A 3 9.46 1.56 -10.24
C LEU A 3 9.22 0.40 -9.24
N LYS A 4 9.92 -0.71 -9.41
CA LYS A 4 9.92 -1.86 -8.49
C LYS A 4 10.48 -1.51 -7.10
N GLU A 5 11.51 -0.68 -7.04
CA GLU A 5 12.08 -0.20 -5.78
C GLU A 5 11.10 0.72 -5.04
N SER A 6 10.41 1.60 -5.77
CA SER A 6 9.37 2.46 -5.21
C SER A 6 8.17 1.66 -4.69
N ALA A 7 7.75 0.61 -5.40
CA ALA A 7 6.68 -0.29 -4.95
C ALA A 7 7.05 -0.97 -3.62
N ARG A 8 8.28 -1.46 -3.50
CA ARG A 8 8.78 -2.07 -2.26
C ARG A 8 8.83 -1.08 -1.09
N LYS A 9 9.28 0.16 -1.32
CA LYS A 9 9.29 1.22 -0.30
C LYS A 9 7.88 1.55 0.19
N LEU A 10 6.92 1.61 -0.73
CA LEU A 10 5.51 1.83 -0.40
C LEU A 10 4.94 0.67 0.42
N GLU A 11 5.24 -0.58 0.04
CA GLU A 11 4.80 -1.77 0.77
C GLU A 11 5.36 -1.78 2.20
N GLU A 12 6.64 -1.48 2.38
CA GLU A 12 7.29 -1.44 3.68
C GLU A 12 6.72 -0.34 4.58
N ALA A 13 6.55 0.87 4.04
CA ALA A 13 5.93 1.97 4.76
C ALA A 13 4.47 1.65 5.17
N PHE A 14 3.71 1.04 4.26
CA PHE A 14 2.33 0.65 4.53
C PHE A 14 2.23 -0.46 5.58
N ARG A 15 3.16 -1.42 5.58
CA ARG A 15 3.25 -2.47 6.60
C ARG A 15 3.45 -1.89 8.01
N VAL A 16 4.34 -0.90 8.13
CA VAL A 16 4.57 -0.20 9.40
C VAL A 16 3.31 0.56 9.84
N LEU A 17 2.67 1.28 8.92
CA LEU A 17 1.42 2.01 9.21
C LEU A 17 0.30 1.07 9.68
N LYS A 18 0.14 -0.08 9.02
CA LYS A 18 -0.85 -1.10 9.40
C LYS A 18 -0.60 -1.64 10.80
N GLN A 19 0.65 -1.95 11.13
CA GLN A 19 1.01 -2.40 12.48
C GLN A 19 0.69 -1.34 13.55
N GLN A 20 0.97 -0.06 13.26
CA GLN A 20 0.63 1.04 14.15
C GLN A 20 -0.89 1.20 14.30
N TRP A 21 -1.64 1.08 13.21
CA TRP A 21 -3.09 1.09 13.25
C TRP A 21 -3.64 -0.06 14.09
N ASP A 22 -3.15 -1.29 13.89
CA ASP A 22 -3.55 -2.48 14.65
C ASP A 22 -3.30 -2.33 16.16
N THR A 23 -2.17 -1.74 16.52
CA THR A 23 -1.85 -1.39 17.91
C THR A 23 -2.80 -0.32 18.44
N THR A 24 -3.06 0.72 17.65
CA THR A 24 -3.90 1.87 18.03
C THR A 24 -5.34 1.42 18.26
N ARG A 25 -5.96 0.65 17.36
CA ARG A 25 -7.31 0.10 17.55
C ARG A 25 -7.43 -0.86 18.72
N GLY A 26 -6.31 -1.46 19.15
CA GLY A 26 -6.26 -2.28 20.35
C GLY A 26 -6.45 -1.47 21.64
N LEU A 27 -6.02 -0.21 21.63
CA LEU A 27 -6.05 0.71 22.78
C LEU A 27 -7.20 1.72 22.70
N TRP A 28 -7.53 2.19 21.50
CA TRP A 28 -8.56 3.17 21.20
C TRP A 28 -9.84 2.44 20.78
N LYS A 29 -10.89 2.49 21.62
CA LYS A 29 -12.12 1.68 21.43
C LYS A 29 -13.41 2.50 21.43
N ASP A 30 -13.31 3.80 21.23
CA ASP A 30 -14.48 4.69 21.26
C ASP A 30 -15.20 4.74 19.88
N PRO A 31 -16.35 5.42 19.79
CA PRO A 31 -17.05 5.59 18.51
C PRO A 31 -16.25 6.36 17.44
N VAL A 32 -15.31 7.23 17.84
CA VAL A 32 -14.47 7.98 16.91
C VAL A 32 -13.48 7.04 16.21
N GLN A 33 -12.91 6.07 16.93
CA GLN A 33 -12.08 5.02 16.33
C GLN A 33 -12.84 4.26 15.25
N ARG A 34 -14.07 3.82 15.54
CA ARG A 34 -14.89 3.05 14.59
C ARG A 34 -15.25 3.87 13.36
N ARG A 35 -15.52 5.16 13.55
CA ARG A 35 -15.77 6.10 12.46
C ARG A 35 -14.51 6.24 11.59
N PHE A 36 -13.35 6.42 12.20
CA PHE A 36 -12.09 6.52 11.48
C PHE A 36 -11.79 5.25 10.67
N GLU A 37 -11.99 4.07 11.28
CA GLU A 37 -11.78 2.78 10.62
C GLU A 37 -12.64 2.66 9.36
N ARG A 38 -13.92 3.01 9.47
CA ARG A 38 -14.88 2.91 8.37
C ARG A 38 -14.64 3.94 7.27
N GLU A 39 -14.45 5.21 7.65
CA GLU A 39 -14.37 6.33 6.68
C GLU A 39 -13.01 6.39 5.98
N PHE A 40 -11.94 5.98 6.66
CA PHE A 40 -10.58 6.15 6.15
C PHE A 40 -9.86 4.82 5.99
N TRP A 41 -9.73 4.02 7.05
CA TRP A 41 -8.87 2.84 7.01
C TRP A 41 -9.34 1.78 6.02
N GLN A 42 -10.63 1.42 6.05
CA GLN A 42 -11.24 0.42 5.18
C GLN A 42 -11.24 0.82 3.70
N VAL A 43 -11.20 2.12 3.40
CA VAL A 43 -11.08 2.63 2.03
C VAL A 43 -9.61 2.69 1.59
N TYR A 44 -8.74 3.12 2.49
CA TYR A 44 -7.32 3.35 2.21
C TYR A 44 -6.54 2.04 2.02
N GLU A 45 -6.73 1.07 2.91
CA GLU A 45 -6.01 -0.21 2.88
C GLU A 45 -6.10 -0.95 1.54
N PRO A 46 -7.29 -1.25 0.98
CA PRO A 46 -7.39 -1.92 -0.31
C PRO A 46 -6.82 -1.07 -1.45
N THR A 47 -6.94 0.26 -1.36
CA THR A 47 -6.39 1.19 -2.36
C THR A 47 -4.87 1.10 -2.42
N VAL A 48 -4.17 1.10 -1.27
CA VAL A 48 -2.71 0.99 -1.23
C VAL A 48 -2.23 -0.35 -1.78
N TYR A 49 -2.87 -1.46 -1.41
CA TYR A 49 -2.53 -2.77 -1.99
C TYR A 49 -2.74 -2.81 -3.51
N ALA A 50 -3.83 -2.23 -4.00
CA ALA A 50 -4.07 -2.14 -5.44
C ALA A 50 -3.00 -1.28 -6.13
N THR A 51 -2.61 -0.14 -5.55
CA THR A 51 -1.54 0.71 -6.09
C THR A 51 -0.21 -0.02 -6.18
N ILE A 52 0.23 -0.72 -5.12
CA ILE A 52 1.47 -1.49 -5.12
C ILE A 52 1.45 -2.51 -6.26
N LYS A 53 0.36 -3.28 -6.40
CA LYS A 53 0.21 -4.27 -7.47
C LYS A 53 0.27 -3.65 -8.87
N GLN A 54 -0.34 -2.49 -9.07
CA GLN A 54 -0.25 -1.79 -10.37
C GLN A 54 1.16 -1.28 -10.65
N MET A 55 1.88 -0.80 -9.64
CA MET A 55 3.28 -0.40 -9.78
C MET A 55 4.18 -1.57 -10.18
N GLU A 56 3.99 -2.75 -9.59
CA GLU A 56 4.71 -3.96 -9.95
C GLU A 56 4.43 -4.38 -11.40
N ARG A 57 3.15 -4.42 -11.79
CA ARG A 57 2.74 -4.76 -13.16
C ARG A 57 3.30 -3.78 -14.20
N LEU A 58 3.32 -2.49 -13.87
CA LEU A 58 3.89 -1.47 -14.75
C LEU A 58 5.41 -1.65 -14.86
N ALA A 59 6.09 -2.02 -13.77
CA ALA A 59 7.52 -2.28 -13.79
C ALA A 59 7.86 -3.49 -14.68
N GLU A 60 7.04 -4.53 -14.64
CA GLU A 60 7.15 -5.71 -15.51
C GLU A 60 6.92 -5.36 -16.98
N THR A 61 5.90 -4.57 -17.28
CA THR A 61 5.59 -4.10 -18.65
C THR A 61 6.76 -3.31 -19.24
N ILE A 62 7.32 -2.38 -18.46
CA ILE A 62 8.49 -1.59 -18.88
C ILE A 62 9.70 -2.50 -19.11
N ALA A 63 9.96 -3.43 -18.19
CA ALA A 63 11.07 -4.38 -18.33
C ALA A 63 10.93 -5.26 -19.58
N GLN A 64 9.70 -5.68 -19.92
CA GLN A 64 9.42 -6.44 -21.13
C GLN A 64 9.67 -5.61 -22.40
N ALA A 65 9.13 -4.38 -22.46
CA ALA A 65 9.36 -3.49 -23.60
C ALA A 65 10.85 -3.21 -23.83
N CYS A 66 11.63 -3.01 -22.76
CA CYS A 66 13.08 -2.85 -22.86
C CYS A 66 13.82 -4.09 -23.38
N ARG A 67 13.27 -5.30 -23.20
CA ARG A 67 13.84 -6.54 -23.75
C ARG A 67 13.55 -6.70 -25.23
N GLU A 68 12.37 -6.30 -25.69
CA GLU A 68 11.94 -6.45 -27.08
C GLU A 68 12.58 -5.44 -28.04
N VAL A 69 13.05 -4.31 -27.52
CA VAL A 69 13.75 -3.27 -28.29
C VAL A 69 15.26 -3.55 -28.44
N LYS A 70 15.78 -4.57 -27.74
CA LYS A 70 17.17 -5.05 -27.88
C LYS A 70 17.26 -6.17 -28.89
#